data_AF-A0A951JX82-F1
#
_entry.id   AF-A0A951JX82-F1
#
_cell.length_a   1.000
_cell.length_b   1.000
_cell.length_c   1.000
_cell.angle_alpha   90.00
_cell.angle_beta   90.00
_cell.angle_gamma   90.00
#
_symmetry.space_group_name_H-M   'P 1'
#
loop_
_entity.id
_entity.type
_entity.pdbx_description
1 polymer ?
#
loop_
_entity_poly.entity_id
_entity_poly.type
_entity_poly.pdbx_seq_one_letter_code
_entity_poly.pdbx_strand_id
1 'polypeptide(L)'
;MCTTSSRRLCAFTVALRVEFQNNASLAGGAFATMINGWETATESMWNGSHGHQHFGCCAVSFEVITRVGSGTANFHQINVVAGPQTSFVNRLGPGCTGGRWDAQDTGNVIAHESGHLLSLPDEYDYNGPGNSYRNLNPQPAGQPQSIMAQTWANVAALQSHVDAIMNGLGATCPWWCCLIRPLHWLTDVLRLVLPLPLLVKAPVQLPAEEERMVEDGDRSIEDTIEAVRDGSPASMSAAVRILGAAGPKAADAIEQAARDEHPVVRWVAVAAADEIGQEEILTAALDDPDLRIRVTAAGALARRNRRDGIQALVDGLTSNQVAIGHPPELVADVAEQALEKLARESLSRPGDSPEARAERWRRWAAQSGE
;
A
#
# COMPACT_ATOMS: atom_id res chain seq x y z
N MET A 1 -11.96 11.76 8.75
CA MET A 1 -12.43 10.44 8.28
C MET A 1 -12.11 9.41 9.36
N CYS A 2 -13.01 8.46 9.60
CA CYS A 2 -12.85 7.46 10.66
C CYS A 2 -11.92 6.31 10.28
N THR A 3 -11.95 5.95 8.99
CA THR A 3 -10.98 5.07 8.36
C THR A 3 -10.06 5.89 7.47
N THR A 4 -8.76 5.68 7.57
CA THR A 4 -7.76 6.38 6.75
C THR A 4 -6.65 5.44 6.34
N SER A 5 -6.21 5.50 5.10
CA SER A 5 -4.93 4.91 4.69
C SER A 5 -3.83 5.96 4.75
N SER A 6 -2.68 5.58 5.29
CA SER A 6 -1.43 6.31 5.10
C SER A 6 -0.40 5.38 4.46
N ARG A 7 0.46 5.92 3.61
CA ARG A 7 1.50 5.16 2.92
C ARG A 7 2.87 5.65 3.36
N ARG A 8 3.77 4.73 3.63
CA ARG A 8 5.22 4.96 3.71
C ARG A 8 5.89 3.98 2.78
N LEU A 9 6.47 4.47 1.69
CA LEU A 9 7.06 3.63 0.65
C LEU A 9 6.07 2.53 0.19
N CYS A 10 6.38 1.27 0.47
CA CYS A 10 5.60 0.11 0.05
C CYS A 10 4.79 -0.53 1.19
N ALA A 11 4.60 0.20 2.28
CA ALA A 11 3.74 -0.21 3.37
C ALA A 11 2.60 0.80 3.54
N PHE A 12 1.38 0.29 3.55
CA PHE A 12 0.20 1.01 3.95
C PHE A 12 -0.17 0.65 5.38
N THR A 13 -0.60 1.65 6.13
CA THR A 13 -1.32 1.46 7.39
C THR A 13 -2.73 1.98 7.20
N VAL A 14 -3.71 1.08 7.32
CA VAL A 14 -5.13 1.38 7.37
C VAL A 14 -5.52 1.53 8.83
N ALA A 15 -5.74 2.77 9.26
CA ALA A 15 -6.16 3.07 10.62
C ALA A 15 -7.69 3.07 10.71
N LEU A 16 -8.26 2.14 11.47
CA LEU A 16 -9.67 2.03 11.79
C LEU A 16 -9.90 2.61 13.20
N ARG A 17 -10.57 3.75 13.31
CA ARG A 17 -10.84 4.42 14.60
C ARG A 17 -12.25 4.13 15.09
N VAL A 18 -12.36 3.49 16.25
CA VAL A 18 -13.66 3.09 16.83
C VAL A 18 -13.76 3.55 18.28
N GLU A 19 -14.87 4.21 18.61
CA GLU A 19 -15.21 4.62 19.96
C GLU A 19 -16.39 3.81 20.45
N PHE A 20 -16.24 3.21 21.62
CA PHE A 20 -17.20 2.31 22.24
C PHE A 20 -17.86 2.97 23.44
N GLN A 21 -19.19 3.05 23.37
CA GLN A 21 -20.02 3.47 24.48
C GLN A 21 -20.49 2.25 25.27
N ASN A 22 -20.25 2.25 26.59
CA ASN A 22 -20.63 1.15 27.47
C ASN A 22 -22.09 1.25 27.91
N ASN A 23 -23.01 0.76 27.07
CA ASN A 23 -24.43 0.58 27.41
C ASN A 23 -24.73 -0.86 27.87
N ALA A 24 -23.71 -1.70 28.03
CA ALA A 24 -23.81 -3.06 28.56
C ALA A 24 -23.76 -3.10 30.10
N SER A 25 -23.57 -1.94 30.74
CA SER A 25 -23.43 -1.80 32.21
C SER A 25 -22.28 -2.64 32.78
N LEU A 26 -21.24 -2.91 31.99
CA LEU A 26 -20.05 -3.60 32.44
C LEU A 26 -19.20 -2.67 33.33
N ALA A 27 -18.53 -3.24 34.33
CA ALA A 27 -17.54 -2.48 35.11
C ALA A 27 -16.42 -1.95 34.19
N GLY A 28 -15.92 -0.74 34.44
CA GLY A 28 -15.00 -0.06 33.53
C GLY A 28 -13.77 -0.87 33.12
N GLY A 29 -13.14 -1.59 34.07
CA GLY A 29 -11.99 -2.46 33.78
C GLY A 29 -12.36 -3.70 32.94
N ALA A 30 -13.52 -4.30 33.19
CA ALA A 30 -14.02 -5.42 32.39
C ALA A 30 -14.37 -4.99 30.96
N PHE A 31 -15.00 -3.81 30.83
CA PHE A 31 -15.30 -3.21 29.54
C PHE A 31 -14.03 -2.93 28.73
N ALA A 32 -13.04 -2.27 29.34
CA ALA A 32 -11.76 -2.01 28.67
C ALA A 32 -11.03 -3.30 28.26
N THR A 33 -11.04 -4.32 29.11
CA THR A 33 -10.43 -5.63 28.78
C THR A 33 -11.11 -6.29 27.58
N MET A 34 -12.44 -6.24 27.52
CA MET A 34 -13.21 -6.75 26.39
C MET A 34 -12.89 -5.99 25.11
N ILE A 35 -12.87 -4.64 25.15
CA ILE A 35 -12.49 -3.82 23.99
C ILE A 35 -11.06 -4.13 23.51
N ASN A 36 -10.10 -4.31 24.42
CA ASN A 36 -8.73 -4.71 24.04
C ASN A 36 -8.69 -6.09 23.37
N GLY A 37 -9.52 -7.03 23.83
CA GLY A 37 -9.67 -8.34 23.21
C GLY A 37 -10.26 -8.24 21.79
N TRP A 38 -11.25 -7.38 21.61
CA TRP A 38 -11.85 -7.09 20.31
C TRP A 38 -10.90 -6.39 19.35
N GLU A 39 -10.10 -5.43 19.84
CA GLU A 39 -9.01 -4.78 19.09
C GLU A 39 -8.04 -5.84 18.56
N THR A 40 -7.51 -6.66 19.47
CA THR A 40 -6.55 -7.73 19.14
C THR A 40 -7.10 -8.73 18.14
N ALA A 41 -8.34 -9.18 18.33
CA ALA A 41 -8.98 -10.15 17.44
C ALA A 41 -9.22 -9.56 16.04
N THR A 42 -9.64 -8.30 15.97
CA THR A 42 -9.86 -7.59 14.70
C THR A 42 -8.54 -7.45 13.95
N GLU A 43 -7.49 -6.95 14.61
CA GLU A 43 -6.17 -6.83 13.99
C GLU A 43 -5.64 -8.17 13.53
N SER A 44 -5.75 -9.22 14.35
CA SER A 44 -5.32 -10.58 13.97
C SER A 44 -6.04 -11.10 12.72
N MET A 45 -7.34 -10.83 12.57
CA MET A 45 -8.12 -11.28 11.42
C MET A 45 -7.72 -10.52 10.14
N TRP A 46 -7.68 -9.20 10.20
CA TRP A 46 -7.42 -8.36 9.03
C TRP A 46 -5.96 -8.34 8.60
N ASN A 47 -5.02 -8.54 9.52
CA ASN A 47 -3.60 -8.64 9.21
C ASN A 47 -3.16 -10.06 8.82
N GLY A 48 -3.92 -11.08 9.18
CA GLY A 48 -3.55 -12.47 8.92
C GLY A 48 -2.31 -12.93 9.70
N SER A 49 -1.81 -14.13 9.38
CA SER A 49 -0.76 -14.81 10.16
C SER A 49 0.61 -14.13 10.13
N HIS A 50 0.86 -13.24 9.17
CA HIS A 50 2.14 -12.53 9.00
C HIS A 50 2.06 -11.08 9.49
N GLY A 51 0.96 -10.68 10.15
CA GLY A 51 0.79 -9.33 10.66
C GLY A 51 0.59 -8.25 9.58
N HIS A 52 0.37 -8.66 8.33
CA HIS A 52 0.02 -7.80 7.21
C HIS A 52 -0.56 -8.60 6.03
N GLN A 53 -1.30 -7.91 5.17
CA GLN A 53 -1.80 -8.39 3.88
C GLN A 53 -1.11 -7.64 2.74
N HIS A 54 -1.55 -7.84 1.50
CA HIS A 54 -1.03 -7.12 0.35
C HIS A 54 -2.08 -6.27 -0.35
N PHE A 55 -1.64 -5.25 -1.08
CA PHE A 55 -2.44 -4.54 -2.08
C PHE A 55 -1.51 -4.26 -3.26
N GLY A 56 -1.69 -5.01 -4.35
CA GLY A 56 -0.63 -5.20 -5.33
C GLY A 56 0.63 -5.78 -4.66
N CYS A 57 1.69 -4.97 -4.56
CA CYS A 57 2.95 -5.36 -3.92
C CYS A 57 3.26 -4.60 -2.64
N CYS A 58 2.37 -3.72 -2.22
CA CYS A 58 2.51 -3.02 -0.97
C CYS A 58 2.03 -3.93 0.15
N ALA A 59 2.77 -3.98 1.26
CA ALA A 59 2.25 -4.53 2.50
C ALA A 59 1.12 -3.62 3.02
N VAL A 60 0.08 -4.20 3.59
CA VAL A 60 -1.04 -3.47 4.19
C VAL A 60 -1.22 -4.01 5.60
N SER A 61 -1.03 -3.13 6.59
CA SER A 61 -1.34 -3.42 7.98
C SER A 61 -2.58 -2.64 8.41
N PHE A 62 -3.47 -3.28 9.13
CA PHE A 62 -4.61 -2.69 9.80
C PHE A 62 -4.20 -2.35 11.24
N GLU A 63 -4.40 -1.09 11.61
CA GLU A 63 -4.24 -0.61 12.98
C GLU A 63 -5.64 -0.24 13.51
N VAL A 64 -6.08 -0.90 14.57
CA VAL A 64 -7.37 -0.63 15.20
C VAL A 64 -7.12 0.30 16.39
N ILE A 65 -7.69 1.50 16.32
CA ILE A 65 -7.52 2.51 17.36
C ILE A 65 -8.83 2.61 18.12
N THR A 66 -8.87 2.00 19.30
CA THR A 66 -10.08 1.99 20.12
C THR A 66 -10.07 3.08 21.20
N ARG A 67 -11.27 3.41 21.67
CA ARG A 67 -11.50 4.31 22.79
C ARG A 67 -12.80 3.98 23.48
N VAL A 68 -12.87 4.24 24.78
CA VAL A 68 -14.12 4.23 25.55
C VAL A 68 -14.64 5.66 25.67
N GLY A 69 -15.90 5.87 25.28
CA GLY A 69 -16.53 7.19 25.30
C GLY A 69 -17.68 7.31 24.31
N SER A 70 -18.03 8.55 23.98
CA SER A 70 -18.96 8.86 22.89
C SER A 70 -18.69 10.25 22.32
N GLY A 71 -18.95 10.42 21.02
CA GLY A 71 -19.16 11.74 20.41
C GLY A 71 -17.90 12.46 19.94
N THR A 72 -16.76 11.78 19.82
CA THR A 72 -15.55 12.43 19.32
C THR A 72 -15.39 12.27 17.82
N ALA A 73 -14.94 13.36 17.21
CA ALA A 73 -14.74 13.48 15.79
C ALA A 73 -13.78 12.40 15.26
N ASN A 74 -14.07 11.91 14.06
CA ASN A 74 -13.24 10.93 13.35
C ASN A 74 -13.11 9.55 14.04
N PHE A 75 -14.10 9.17 14.86
CA PHE A 75 -14.27 7.80 15.36
C PHE A 75 -15.63 7.24 14.99
N HIS A 76 -15.66 5.98 14.53
CA HIS A 76 -16.91 5.22 14.42
C HIS A 76 -17.53 5.09 15.80
N GLN A 77 -18.85 5.25 15.91
CA GLN A 77 -19.54 5.31 17.20
C GLN A 77 -20.33 4.03 17.45
N ILE A 78 -19.83 3.14 18.30
CA ILE A 78 -20.44 1.85 18.57
C ILE A 78 -21.05 1.83 19.97
N ASN A 79 -22.35 1.54 20.02
CA ASN A 79 -23.05 1.29 21.27
C ASN A 79 -22.92 -0.18 21.64
N VAL A 80 -22.16 -0.48 22.70
CA VAL A 80 -22.04 -1.85 23.19
C VAL A 80 -23.16 -2.13 24.18
N VAL A 81 -23.93 -3.19 23.95
CA VAL A 81 -25.10 -3.56 24.78
C VAL A 81 -24.94 -4.92 25.42
N ALA A 82 -25.70 -5.19 26.48
CA ALA A 82 -25.71 -6.50 27.12
C ALA A 82 -26.42 -7.53 26.23
N GLY A 83 -25.75 -8.65 25.97
CA GLY A 83 -26.25 -9.72 25.12
C GLY A 83 -27.24 -10.69 25.76
N PRO A 84 -27.85 -11.60 24.96
CA PRO A 84 -27.62 -11.75 23.51
C PRO A 84 -28.45 -10.77 22.66
N GLN A 85 -27.85 -10.21 21.62
CA GLN A 85 -28.36 -9.21 20.67
C GLN A 85 -27.66 -9.40 19.32
N THR A 86 -28.31 -8.95 18.24
CA THR A 86 -27.66 -8.90 16.92
C THR A 86 -26.85 -7.62 16.78
N SER A 87 -25.58 -7.80 16.45
CA SER A 87 -24.65 -6.72 16.10
C SER A 87 -24.87 -6.23 14.67
N PHE A 88 -24.63 -4.94 14.45
CA PHE A 88 -24.71 -4.34 13.13
C PHE A 88 -23.97 -3.00 13.06
N VAL A 89 -23.68 -2.59 11.81
CA VAL A 89 -23.26 -1.24 11.44
C VAL A 89 -24.36 -0.53 10.64
N ASN A 90 -24.68 0.71 11.01
CA ASN A 90 -25.84 1.45 10.49
C ASN A 90 -25.76 1.81 9.00
N ARG A 91 -24.54 2.05 8.50
CA ARG A 91 -24.31 2.57 7.14
C ARG A 91 -22.92 2.19 6.65
N LEU A 92 -22.84 1.80 5.38
CA LEU A 92 -21.61 1.66 4.60
C LEU A 92 -21.26 2.96 3.85
N GLY A 93 -19.97 3.27 3.71
CA GLY A 93 -19.48 4.40 2.92
C GLY A 93 -18.30 5.16 3.55
N PRO A 94 -17.73 6.17 2.86
CA PRO A 94 -16.44 6.80 3.21
C PRO A 94 -16.46 7.68 4.47
N GLY A 95 -17.61 7.78 5.14
CA GLY A 95 -17.83 8.62 6.31
C GLY A 95 -17.72 7.84 7.62
N CYS A 96 -17.77 8.58 8.72
CA CYS A 96 -17.94 7.98 10.03
C CYS A 96 -19.34 7.39 10.14
N THR A 97 -19.41 6.16 10.64
CA THR A 97 -20.66 5.43 10.88
C THR A 97 -20.78 5.05 12.35
N GLY A 98 -21.90 4.45 12.71
CA GLY A 98 -22.09 3.89 14.04
C GLY A 98 -22.78 2.55 13.97
N GLY A 99 -23.10 2.00 15.12
CA GLY A 99 -23.71 0.68 15.19
C GLY A 99 -24.04 0.27 16.61
N ARG A 100 -24.48 -0.97 16.74
CA ARG A 100 -24.70 -1.61 18.02
C ARG A 100 -23.98 -2.94 18.01
N TRP A 101 -23.12 -3.19 18.99
CA TRP A 101 -22.43 -4.47 19.15
C TRP A 101 -22.81 -5.13 20.47
N ASP A 102 -22.80 -6.46 20.49
CA ASP A 102 -23.10 -7.26 21.67
C ASP A 102 -21.82 -7.51 22.48
N ALA A 103 -21.87 -7.27 23.80
CA ALA A 103 -20.78 -7.58 24.71
C ALA A 103 -20.38 -9.07 24.78
N GLN A 104 -21.21 -10.00 24.31
CA GLN A 104 -20.96 -11.43 24.24
C GLN A 104 -20.35 -11.87 22.89
N ASP A 105 -20.15 -10.94 21.95
CA ASP A 105 -19.61 -11.26 20.64
C ASP A 105 -18.17 -11.79 20.70
N THR A 106 -17.96 -12.82 19.89
CA THR A 106 -16.62 -13.38 19.67
C THR A 106 -15.77 -12.45 18.82
N GLY A 107 -14.45 -12.64 18.88
CA GLY A 107 -13.52 -11.89 18.02
C GLY A 107 -13.84 -11.97 16.52
N ASN A 108 -14.35 -13.11 16.03
CA ASN A 108 -14.74 -13.25 14.62
C ASN A 108 -15.97 -12.41 14.27
N VAL A 109 -16.97 -12.33 15.15
CA VAL A 109 -18.14 -11.48 14.93
C VAL A 109 -17.72 -10.02 14.89
N ILE A 110 -16.84 -9.61 15.80
CA ILE A 110 -16.33 -8.25 15.80
C ILE A 110 -15.49 -7.94 14.56
N ALA A 111 -14.66 -8.89 14.11
CA ALA A 111 -13.91 -8.74 12.88
C ALA A 111 -14.83 -8.63 11.64
N HIS A 112 -15.93 -9.37 11.60
CA HIS A 112 -16.96 -9.24 10.57
C HIS A 112 -17.59 -7.83 10.57
N GLU A 113 -18.08 -7.37 11.73
CA GLU A 113 -18.67 -6.03 11.87
C GLU A 113 -17.68 -4.90 11.54
N SER A 114 -16.41 -5.09 11.88
CA SER A 114 -15.36 -4.13 11.50
C SER A 114 -15.15 -4.06 9.98
N GLY A 115 -15.44 -5.14 9.23
CA GLY A 115 -15.47 -5.13 7.77
C GLY A 115 -16.49 -4.14 7.21
N HIS A 116 -17.67 -4.03 7.85
CA HIS A 116 -18.66 -3.01 7.49
C HIS A 116 -18.18 -1.59 7.81
N LEU A 117 -17.43 -1.39 8.90
CA LEU A 117 -16.78 -0.09 9.18
C LEU A 117 -15.73 0.26 8.11
N LEU A 118 -15.11 -0.76 7.51
CA LEU A 118 -14.21 -0.67 6.36
C LEU A 118 -14.95 -0.61 5.01
N SER A 119 -16.28 -0.45 5.02
CA SER A 119 -17.16 -0.35 3.85
C SER A 119 -17.32 -1.62 3.01
N LEU A 120 -17.12 -2.79 3.61
CA LEU A 120 -17.41 -4.07 2.94
C LEU A 120 -18.86 -4.48 3.15
N PRO A 121 -19.55 -5.01 2.12
CA PRO A 121 -20.88 -5.58 2.25
C PRO A 121 -20.84 -7.00 2.84
N ASP A 122 -21.99 -7.49 3.26
CA ASP A 122 -22.18 -8.91 3.55
C ASP A 122 -21.96 -9.75 2.29
N GLU A 123 -21.35 -10.93 2.46
CA GLU A 123 -21.18 -11.95 1.42
C GLU A 123 -22.06 -13.17 1.67
N TYR A 124 -23.22 -12.94 2.30
CA TYR A 124 -24.25 -13.93 2.53
C TYR A 124 -25.64 -13.33 2.38
N ASP A 125 -26.64 -14.19 2.22
CA ASP A 125 -28.04 -13.83 2.37
C ASP A 125 -28.86 -14.92 3.07
N TYR A 126 -30.14 -14.65 3.29
CA TYR A 126 -31.09 -15.60 3.88
C TYR A 126 -32.04 -16.21 2.83
N ASN A 127 -31.57 -16.32 1.58
CA ASN A 127 -32.35 -16.88 0.46
C ASN A 127 -31.98 -18.35 0.17
N GLY A 128 -31.38 -19.05 1.14
CA GLY A 128 -31.13 -20.48 1.06
C GLY A 128 -32.40 -21.33 1.21
N PRO A 129 -32.32 -22.66 0.97
CA PRO A 129 -33.45 -23.55 1.15
C PRO A 129 -34.08 -23.43 2.53
N GLY A 130 -35.36 -23.04 2.58
CA GLY A 130 -36.08 -22.81 3.84
C GLY A 130 -35.75 -21.47 4.53
N ASN A 131 -35.40 -20.43 3.77
CA ASN A 131 -34.92 -19.14 4.28
C ASN A 131 -33.67 -19.27 5.14
N SER A 132 -32.84 -20.27 4.81
CA SER A 132 -31.59 -20.51 5.51
C SER A 132 -30.52 -19.52 5.06
N TYR A 133 -29.51 -19.36 5.91
CA TYR A 133 -28.24 -18.74 5.53
C TYR A 133 -27.68 -19.39 4.25
N ARG A 134 -27.19 -18.56 3.34
CA ARG A 134 -26.51 -18.95 2.10
C ARG A 134 -25.27 -18.10 1.92
N ASN A 135 -24.11 -18.77 1.88
CA ASN A 135 -22.83 -18.14 1.59
C ASN A 135 -22.75 -17.79 0.10
N LEU A 136 -22.52 -16.52 -0.23
CA LEU A 136 -22.41 -16.00 -1.59
C LEU A 136 -20.96 -15.90 -2.09
N ASN A 137 -19.97 -16.10 -1.21
CA ASN A 137 -18.55 -16.14 -1.54
C ASN A 137 -17.86 -17.43 -1.02
N PRO A 138 -18.29 -18.61 -1.50
CA PRO A 138 -17.72 -19.88 -1.06
C PRO A 138 -16.26 -20.01 -1.50
N GLN A 139 -15.37 -20.29 -0.55
CA GLN A 139 -13.95 -20.55 -0.83
C GLN A 139 -13.68 -22.03 -1.13
N PRO A 140 -12.61 -22.36 -1.89
CA PRO A 140 -12.23 -23.74 -2.19
C PRO A 140 -12.08 -24.61 -0.95
N ALA A 141 -12.35 -25.91 -1.09
CA ALA A 141 -12.25 -26.85 0.02
C ALA A 141 -10.85 -26.83 0.66
N GLY A 142 -10.80 -26.74 2.00
CA GLY A 142 -9.57 -26.65 2.77
C GLY A 142 -9.00 -25.24 2.93
N GLN A 143 -9.51 -24.24 2.20
CA GLN A 143 -9.19 -22.83 2.43
C GLN A 143 -10.15 -22.22 3.47
N PRO A 144 -9.71 -21.20 4.23
CA PRO A 144 -10.60 -20.47 5.13
C PRO A 144 -11.74 -19.82 4.34
N GLN A 145 -12.95 -19.82 4.89
CA GLN A 145 -14.08 -19.11 4.30
C GLN A 145 -13.95 -17.59 4.51
N SER A 146 -14.69 -16.81 3.71
CA SER A 146 -14.75 -15.36 3.90
C SER A 146 -15.31 -15.00 5.27
N ILE A 147 -14.60 -14.13 6.00
CA ILE A 147 -15.11 -13.51 7.23
C ILE A 147 -16.35 -12.64 6.98
N MET A 148 -16.53 -12.11 5.77
CA MET A 148 -17.71 -11.33 5.39
C MET A 148 -18.90 -12.22 4.99
N ALA A 149 -18.67 -13.52 4.81
CA ALA A 149 -19.75 -14.49 4.61
C ALA A 149 -20.18 -15.11 5.94
N GLN A 150 -19.25 -15.56 6.78
CA GLN A 150 -19.57 -16.26 8.03
C GLN A 150 -18.50 -16.01 9.11
N THR A 151 -18.86 -16.24 10.37
CA THR A 151 -18.00 -15.98 11.53
C THR A 151 -17.59 -17.23 12.30
N TRP A 152 -18.11 -18.41 11.93
CA TRP A 152 -17.81 -19.70 12.56
C TRP A 152 -16.83 -20.53 11.74
N ALA A 153 -16.24 -21.54 12.38
CA ALA A 153 -15.25 -22.45 11.79
C ALA A 153 -13.98 -21.71 11.28
N ASN A 154 -13.33 -22.25 10.24
CA ASN A 154 -12.12 -21.67 9.68
C ASN A 154 -12.47 -20.52 8.72
N VAL A 155 -12.15 -19.28 9.12
CA VAL A 155 -12.49 -18.05 8.39
C VAL A 155 -11.30 -17.10 8.31
N ALA A 156 -11.27 -16.25 7.30
CA ALA A 156 -10.23 -15.23 7.11
C ALA A 156 -10.78 -13.99 6.40
N ALA A 157 -10.14 -12.84 6.65
CA ALA A 157 -10.19 -11.73 5.71
C ALA A 157 -9.50 -12.14 4.41
N LEU A 158 -10.20 -12.02 3.28
CA LEU A 158 -9.69 -12.41 1.97
C LEU A 158 -8.92 -11.25 1.32
N GLN A 159 -8.02 -11.59 0.39
CA GLN A 159 -7.26 -10.62 -0.39
C GLN A 159 -8.20 -9.65 -1.14
N SER A 160 -9.31 -10.13 -1.69
CA SER A 160 -10.33 -9.30 -2.36
C SER A 160 -10.94 -8.25 -1.45
N HIS A 161 -11.07 -8.52 -0.14
CA HIS A 161 -11.54 -7.53 0.81
C HIS A 161 -10.53 -6.42 1.00
N VAL A 162 -9.24 -6.77 1.14
CA VAL A 162 -8.15 -5.79 1.28
C VAL A 162 -8.08 -4.91 0.04
N ASP A 163 -8.20 -5.50 -1.15
CA ASP A 163 -8.23 -4.77 -2.40
C ASP A 163 -9.42 -3.80 -2.46
N ALA A 164 -10.62 -4.24 -2.06
CA ALA A 164 -11.81 -3.40 -2.02
C ALA A 164 -11.68 -2.23 -1.03
N ILE A 165 -11.13 -2.48 0.17
CA ILE A 165 -10.88 -1.44 1.18
C ILE A 165 -9.90 -0.39 0.64
N MET A 166 -8.77 -0.85 0.09
CA MET A 166 -7.72 0.05 -0.40
C MET A 166 -8.20 0.89 -1.59
N ASN A 167 -8.94 0.27 -2.52
CA ASN A 167 -9.59 1.00 -3.62
C ASN A 167 -10.62 2.00 -3.10
N GLY A 168 -11.45 1.63 -2.11
CA GLY A 168 -12.43 2.50 -1.49
C GLY A 168 -11.82 3.71 -0.76
N LEU A 169 -10.59 3.56 -0.25
CA LEU A 169 -9.79 4.64 0.34
C LEU A 169 -9.05 5.49 -0.71
N GLY A 170 -9.16 5.15 -2.01
CA GLY A 170 -8.46 5.83 -3.09
C GLY A 170 -6.94 5.58 -3.08
N ALA A 171 -6.49 4.50 -2.44
CA ALA A 171 -5.08 4.16 -2.36
C ALA A 171 -4.58 3.60 -3.71
N THR A 172 -3.34 3.91 -4.04
CA THR A 172 -2.64 3.34 -5.20
C THR A 172 -1.27 2.84 -4.74
N CYS A 173 -0.99 1.54 -4.92
CA CYS A 173 0.33 0.98 -4.64
C CYS A 173 1.25 1.25 -5.82
N PRO A 174 2.39 1.94 -5.65
CA PRO A 174 3.31 2.13 -6.77
C PRO A 174 3.95 0.82 -7.20
N TRP A 175 4.08 0.65 -8.51
CA TRP A 175 4.63 -0.55 -9.12
C TRP A 175 6.07 -0.86 -8.67
N TRP A 176 6.87 0.16 -8.31
CA TRP A 176 8.24 -0.04 -7.84
C TRP A 176 8.30 -0.82 -6.52
N CYS A 177 7.17 -0.91 -5.79
CA CYS A 177 7.03 -1.78 -4.64
C CYS A 177 7.08 -3.27 -4.98
N CYS A 178 6.71 -3.65 -6.21
CA CYS A 178 6.87 -5.01 -6.70
C CYS A 178 8.34 -5.39 -6.90
N LEU A 179 9.22 -4.41 -7.13
CA LEU A 179 10.65 -4.63 -7.37
C LEU A 179 11.42 -5.00 -6.11
N ILE A 180 11.00 -4.43 -4.97
CA ILE A 180 11.66 -4.64 -3.67
C ILE A 180 10.98 -5.73 -2.84
N ARG A 181 9.79 -6.19 -3.24
CA ARG A 181 9.04 -7.29 -2.59
C ARG A 181 9.84 -8.60 -2.43
N PRO A 182 10.69 -9.05 -3.38
CA PRO A 182 11.51 -10.25 -3.20
C PRO A 182 12.61 -10.09 -2.13
N LEU A 183 12.70 -8.96 -1.42
CA LEU A 183 13.64 -8.72 -0.32
C LEU A 183 12.94 -8.53 1.05
N HIS A 184 11.61 -8.35 1.09
CA HIS A 184 10.87 -8.22 2.36
C HIS A 184 10.86 -9.52 3.19
N TRP A 185 11.05 -10.69 2.56
CA TRP A 185 11.21 -11.95 3.31
C TRP A 185 12.45 -11.94 4.22
N LEU A 186 13.50 -11.16 3.92
CA LEU A 186 14.65 -10.99 4.82
C LEU A 186 14.27 -10.21 6.08
N THR A 187 13.38 -9.22 5.97
CA THR A 187 12.84 -8.51 7.15
C THR A 187 11.91 -9.40 7.98
N ASP A 188 11.17 -10.31 7.37
CA ASP A 188 10.33 -11.28 8.08
C ASP A 188 11.15 -12.40 8.74
N VAL A 189 12.23 -12.86 8.10
CA VAL A 189 13.20 -13.80 8.70
C VAL A 189 13.98 -13.16 9.84
N LEU A 190 14.38 -11.88 9.73
CA LEU A 190 15.03 -11.14 10.82
C LEU A 190 14.10 -10.91 12.03
N ARG A 191 12.79 -10.75 11.79
CA ARG A 191 11.75 -10.67 12.84
C ARG A 191 11.52 -12.00 13.55
N LEU A 192 11.78 -13.13 12.90
CA LEU A 192 11.65 -14.48 13.48
C LEU A 192 12.83 -14.86 14.41
N VAL A 193 13.96 -14.17 14.35
CA VAL A 193 15.22 -14.57 15.03
C VAL A 193 15.55 -13.70 16.26
N LEU A 194 14.90 -12.54 16.44
CA LEU A 194 15.13 -11.65 17.59
C LEU A 194 13.85 -11.45 18.42
N PRO A 195 13.82 -11.90 19.69
CA PRO A 195 12.74 -11.52 20.59
C PRO A 195 13.09 -10.13 21.14
N LEU A 196 12.39 -9.07 20.72
CA LEU A 196 12.42 -7.82 21.46
C LEU A 196 11.02 -7.26 21.71
N PRO A 197 10.82 -6.69 22.92
CA PRO A 197 9.51 -6.53 23.53
C PRO A 197 8.81 -5.26 23.06
N LEU A 198 7.49 -5.27 23.22
CA LEU A 198 6.59 -4.12 23.44
C LEU A 198 7.25 -2.74 23.21
N LEU A 199 6.97 -2.11 22.07
CA LEU A 199 7.23 -0.68 21.90
C LEU A 199 5.99 0.06 21.36
N VAL A 200 5.75 1.16 22.06
CA VAL A 200 4.64 2.10 21.99
C VAL A 200 4.63 2.89 20.68
N LYS A 201 3.43 3.24 20.22
CA LYS A 201 3.07 4.17 19.15
C LYS A 201 4.00 5.40 19.05
N ALA A 202 4.62 5.61 17.88
CA ALA A 202 5.29 6.87 17.50
C ALA A 202 5.21 7.09 15.97
N PRO A 203 5.25 8.36 15.49
CA PRO A 203 5.06 8.72 14.09
C PRO A 203 6.25 8.30 13.20
N VAL A 204 6.22 8.65 11.91
CA VAL A 204 7.31 8.32 10.97
C VAL A 204 8.60 8.95 11.47
N GLN A 205 9.52 8.12 11.92
CA GLN A 205 10.91 8.50 12.13
C GLN A 205 11.71 7.62 11.18
N LEU A 206 12.62 8.24 10.42
CA LEU A 206 13.67 7.49 9.74
C LEU A 206 14.41 6.68 10.82
N PRO A 207 15.01 5.51 10.53
CA PRO A 207 15.92 4.88 11.48
C PRO A 207 16.87 5.97 12.00
N ALA A 208 17.12 6.01 13.32
CA ALA A 208 17.85 7.13 13.94
C ALA A 208 19.20 7.45 13.27
N GLU A 209 19.79 6.47 12.58
CA GLU A 209 20.99 6.63 11.75
C GLU A 209 20.74 7.47 10.48
N GLU A 210 19.65 7.21 9.74
CA GLU A 210 19.29 7.96 8.53
C GLU A 210 18.78 9.38 8.85
N GLU A 211 18.10 9.54 9.98
CA GLU A 211 17.67 10.85 10.48
C GLU A 211 18.88 11.74 10.82
N ARG A 212 19.90 11.16 11.47
CA ARG A 212 21.20 11.81 11.70
C ARG A 212 21.93 12.13 10.41
N MET A 213 21.88 11.25 9.41
CA MET A 213 22.50 11.51 8.10
C MET A 213 21.86 12.71 7.38
N VAL A 214 20.54 12.87 7.47
CA VAL A 214 19.85 14.06 6.93
C VAL A 214 20.22 15.33 7.71
N GLU A 215 20.46 15.23 9.03
CA GLU A 215 20.89 16.34 9.88
C GLU A 215 22.38 16.73 9.72
N ASP A 216 23.25 15.76 9.44
CA ASP A 216 24.71 15.92 9.33
C ASP A 216 25.17 16.71 8.07
N GLY A 217 24.25 17.00 7.13
CA GLY A 217 24.43 17.94 6.02
C GLY A 217 25.14 17.35 4.79
N ASP A 218 25.75 18.23 3.98
CA ASP A 218 26.19 17.95 2.59
C ASP A 218 27.13 16.73 2.47
N ARG A 219 28.02 16.50 3.44
CA ARG A 219 28.93 15.35 3.45
C ARG A 219 28.20 14.01 3.52
N SER A 220 27.09 13.97 4.25
CA SER A 220 26.29 12.74 4.38
C SER A 220 25.50 12.44 3.10
N ILE A 221 25.12 13.47 2.36
CA ILE A 221 24.49 13.36 1.04
C ILE A 221 25.48 12.77 0.02
N GLU A 222 26.72 13.26 0.00
CA GLU A 222 27.78 12.75 -0.87
C GLU A 222 28.14 11.28 -0.56
N ASP A 223 28.33 10.95 0.71
CA ASP A 223 28.61 9.57 1.16
C ASP A 223 27.45 8.62 0.79
N THR A 224 26.21 9.10 0.89
CA THR A 224 25.01 8.35 0.51
C THR A 224 24.97 8.03 -0.99
N ILE A 225 25.38 8.98 -1.84
CA ILE A 225 25.46 8.78 -3.28
C ILE A 225 26.59 7.81 -3.63
N GLU A 226 27.75 7.93 -2.97
CA GLU A 226 28.87 7.03 -3.23
C GLU A 226 28.55 5.58 -2.82
N ALA A 227 27.81 5.40 -1.72
CA ALA A 227 27.41 4.08 -1.23
C ALA A 227 26.58 3.26 -2.24
N VAL A 228 25.86 3.90 -3.18
CA VAL A 228 25.02 3.15 -4.14
C VAL A 228 25.83 2.49 -5.26
N ARG A 229 27.13 2.81 -5.40
CA ARG A 229 27.99 2.20 -6.41
C ARG A 229 28.20 0.71 -6.20
N ASP A 230 28.01 0.22 -4.97
CA ASP A 230 28.03 -1.21 -4.66
C ASP A 230 26.91 -2.00 -5.38
N GLY A 231 25.92 -1.30 -5.96
CA GLY A 231 24.78 -1.87 -6.66
C GLY A 231 23.81 -2.62 -5.72
N SER A 232 23.99 -2.49 -4.40
CA SER A 232 23.17 -3.14 -3.39
C SER A 232 21.77 -2.50 -3.40
N PRO A 233 20.69 -3.30 -3.52
CA PRO A 233 19.33 -2.79 -3.43
C PRO A 233 19.04 -2.04 -2.12
N ALA A 234 19.66 -2.46 -1.01
CA ALA A 234 19.51 -1.79 0.27
C ALA A 234 20.14 -0.39 0.25
N SER A 235 21.36 -0.27 -0.28
CA SER A 235 22.08 1.00 -0.43
C SER A 235 21.31 1.96 -1.35
N MET A 236 20.84 1.47 -2.50
CA MET A 236 20.01 2.25 -3.43
C MET A 236 18.71 2.75 -2.79
N SER A 237 18.00 1.90 -2.05
CA SER A 237 16.75 2.29 -1.41
C SER A 237 16.96 3.28 -0.26
N ALA A 238 18.02 3.11 0.52
CA ALA A 238 18.39 4.07 1.57
C ALA A 238 18.73 5.43 0.96
N ALA A 239 19.49 5.43 -0.14
CA ALA A 239 19.88 6.67 -0.81
C ALA A 239 18.69 7.45 -1.35
N VAL A 240 17.74 6.82 -2.05
CA VAL A 240 16.53 7.52 -2.52
C VAL A 240 15.74 8.13 -1.37
N ARG A 241 15.63 7.43 -0.23
CA ARG A 241 14.93 7.95 0.97
C ARG A 241 15.65 9.15 1.60
N ILE A 242 16.96 9.02 1.81
CA ILE A 242 17.77 10.08 2.43
C ILE A 242 17.77 11.33 1.55
N LEU A 243 18.00 11.16 0.24
CA LEU A 243 18.01 12.26 -0.73
C LEU A 243 16.63 12.92 -0.87
N GLY A 244 15.56 12.12 -0.94
CA GLY A 244 14.19 12.62 -0.96
C GLY A 244 13.81 13.39 0.31
N ALA A 245 14.19 12.87 1.49
CA ALA A 245 13.93 13.51 2.78
C ALA A 245 14.77 14.78 3.00
N ALA A 246 16.00 14.82 2.50
CA ALA A 246 16.84 16.02 2.47
C ALA A 246 16.20 17.15 1.62
N GLY A 247 15.33 16.79 0.68
CA GLY A 247 14.53 17.74 -0.09
C GLY A 247 15.41 18.67 -0.93
N PRO A 248 15.12 19.98 -0.97
CA PRO A 248 15.90 20.94 -1.76
C PRO A 248 17.40 20.99 -1.42
N LYS A 249 17.82 20.58 -0.22
CA LYS A 249 19.24 20.55 0.15
C LYS A 249 20.05 19.54 -0.67
N ALA A 250 19.41 18.47 -1.15
CA ALA A 250 20.07 17.48 -2.00
C ALA A 250 20.08 17.85 -3.48
N ALA A 251 19.52 18.99 -3.88
CA ALA A 251 19.35 19.37 -5.28
C ALA A 251 20.66 19.32 -6.07
N ASP A 252 21.71 19.99 -5.59
CA ASP A 252 23.00 20.08 -6.29
C ASP A 252 23.67 18.70 -6.40
N ALA A 253 23.58 17.90 -5.35
CA ALA A 253 24.14 16.55 -5.32
C ALA A 253 23.40 15.59 -6.26
N ILE A 254 22.06 15.68 -6.31
CA ILE A 254 21.23 14.95 -7.27
C ILE A 254 21.56 15.39 -8.70
N GLU A 255 21.78 16.69 -8.93
CA GLU A 255 22.14 17.22 -10.25
C GLU A 255 23.50 16.70 -10.74
N GLN A 256 24.47 16.56 -9.84
CA GLN A 256 25.77 15.95 -10.14
C GLN A 256 25.63 14.45 -10.38
N ALA A 257 24.92 13.73 -9.50
CA ALA A 257 24.71 12.29 -9.61
C ALA A 257 23.94 11.88 -10.87
N ALA A 258 23.03 12.72 -11.36
CA ALA A 258 22.31 12.50 -12.62
C ALA A 258 23.23 12.49 -13.85
N ARG A 259 24.47 13.01 -13.73
CA ARG A 259 25.49 13.03 -14.79
C ARG A 259 26.63 12.05 -14.55
N ASP A 260 26.53 11.20 -13.53
CA ASP A 260 27.58 10.25 -13.15
C ASP A 260 27.79 9.19 -14.24
N GLU A 261 29.02 8.71 -14.39
CA GLU A 261 29.34 7.65 -15.35
C GLU A 261 28.64 6.32 -15.01
N HIS A 262 28.38 6.07 -13.72
CA HIS A 262 27.78 4.84 -13.23
C HIS A 262 26.24 4.88 -13.31
N PRO A 263 25.60 3.95 -14.03
CA PRO A 263 24.16 3.99 -14.28
C PRO A 263 23.32 3.85 -13.00
N VAL A 264 23.82 3.16 -11.98
CA VAL A 264 23.11 3.05 -10.69
C VAL A 264 23.03 4.41 -9.98
N VAL A 265 24.11 5.19 -10.02
CA VAL A 265 24.15 6.52 -9.41
C VAL A 265 23.17 7.45 -10.12
N ARG A 266 23.19 7.45 -11.46
CA ARG A 266 22.22 8.22 -12.26
C ARG A 266 20.78 7.80 -11.99
N TRP A 267 20.51 6.50 -11.88
CA TRP A 267 19.17 6.00 -11.57
C TRP A 267 18.65 6.49 -10.22
N VAL A 268 19.48 6.42 -9.17
CA VAL A 268 19.13 6.93 -7.83
C VAL A 268 18.86 8.44 -7.88
N ALA A 269 19.68 9.19 -8.62
CA ALA A 269 19.49 10.61 -8.83
C ALA A 269 18.13 10.92 -9.48
N VAL A 270 17.76 10.20 -10.54
CA VAL A 270 16.48 10.39 -11.24
C VAL A 270 15.29 9.98 -10.36
N ALA A 271 15.42 8.92 -9.57
CA ALA A 271 14.39 8.53 -8.60
C ALA A 271 14.20 9.59 -7.50
N ALA A 272 15.29 10.12 -6.95
CA ALA A 272 15.25 11.19 -5.95
C ALA A 272 14.73 12.51 -6.55
N ALA A 273 15.08 12.83 -7.80
CA ALA A 273 14.60 13.99 -8.53
C ALA A 273 13.07 14.01 -8.66
N ASP A 274 12.42 12.85 -8.82
CA ASP A 274 10.95 12.77 -8.82
C ASP A 274 10.36 13.12 -7.45
N GLU A 275 10.94 12.61 -6.36
CA GLU A 275 10.49 12.88 -4.99
C GLU A 275 10.58 14.36 -4.63
N ILE A 276 11.69 15.03 -5.02
CA ILE A 276 11.91 16.46 -4.71
C ILE A 276 11.42 17.42 -5.79
N GLY A 277 11.02 16.90 -6.95
CA GLY A 277 10.42 17.66 -8.05
C GLY A 277 11.36 18.44 -8.96
N GLN A 278 12.55 17.90 -9.23
CA GLN A 278 13.51 18.44 -10.19
C GLN A 278 13.15 18.00 -11.63
N GLU A 279 12.24 18.73 -12.26
CA GLU A 279 11.67 18.37 -13.55
C GLU A 279 12.69 18.39 -14.71
N GLU A 280 13.66 19.31 -14.66
CA GLU A 280 14.71 19.43 -15.66
C GLU A 280 15.57 18.16 -15.71
N ILE A 281 15.86 17.57 -14.54
CA ILE A 281 16.60 16.31 -14.42
C ILE A 281 15.78 15.17 -15.01
N LEU A 282 14.48 15.10 -14.70
CA LEU A 282 13.59 14.09 -15.26
C LEU A 282 13.49 14.21 -16.79
N THR A 283 13.43 15.43 -17.31
CA THR A 283 13.35 15.67 -18.76
C THR A 283 14.63 15.25 -19.46
N ALA A 284 15.80 15.63 -18.93
CA ALA A 284 17.10 15.22 -19.47
C ALA A 284 17.30 13.69 -19.43
N ALA A 285 16.79 13.04 -18.39
CA ALA A 285 16.89 11.59 -18.21
C ALA A 285 16.08 10.77 -19.24
N LEU A 286 15.17 11.40 -20.01
CA LEU A 286 14.50 10.75 -21.13
C LEU A 286 15.49 10.33 -22.24
N ASP A 287 16.65 10.99 -22.33
CA ASP A 287 17.69 10.71 -23.32
C ASP A 287 18.84 9.85 -22.75
N ASP A 288 18.73 9.35 -21.51
CA ASP A 288 19.79 8.54 -20.90
C ASP A 288 20.06 7.26 -21.72
N PRO A 289 21.33 6.84 -21.89
CA PRO A 289 21.65 5.59 -22.59
C PRO A 289 21.02 4.35 -21.93
N ASP A 290 20.79 4.36 -20.62
CA ASP A 290 20.15 3.29 -19.86
C ASP A 290 18.63 3.43 -19.90
N LEU A 291 17.95 2.44 -20.49
CA LEU A 291 16.50 2.42 -20.56
C LEU A 291 15.81 2.52 -19.20
N ARG A 292 16.39 1.97 -18.13
CA ARG A 292 15.76 2.03 -16.79
C ARG A 292 15.58 3.47 -16.36
N ILE A 293 16.59 4.28 -16.62
CA ILE A 293 16.60 5.69 -16.30
C ILE A 293 15.57 6.42 -17.16
N ARG A 294 15.55 6.15 -18.47
CA ARG A 294 14.52 6.71 -19.38
C ARG A 294 13.10 6.39 -18.93
N VAL A 295 12.83 5.16 -18.52
CA VAL A 295 11.49 4.72 -18.09
C VAL A 295 11.11 5.26 -16.71
N THR A 296 12.07 5.32 -15.76
CA THR A 296 11.85 5.97 -14.46
C THR A 296 11.49 7.44 -14.66
N ALA A 297 12.25 8.16 -15.48
CA ALA A 297 12.04 9.56 -15.85
C ALA A 297 10.68 9.77 -16.54
N ALA A 298 10.39 8.97 -17.57
CA ALA A 298 9.14 9.03 -18.30
C ALA A 298 7.92 8.75 -17.41
N GLY A 299 8.02 7.78 -16.50
CA GLY A 299 6.98 7.48 -15.52
C GLY A 299 6.75 8.62 -14.51
N ALA A 300 7.81 9.32 -14.10
CA ALA A 300 7.73 10.49 -13.22
C ALA A 300 7.04 11.67 -13.93
N LEU A 301 7.47 11.98 -15.16
CA LEU A 301 6.86 12.98 -16.02
C LEU A 301 5.38 12.67 -16.30
N ALA A 302 5.06 11.40 -16.57
CA ALA A 302 3.68 10.95 -16.77
C ALA A 302 2.79 11.21 -15.55
N ARG A 303 3.27 10.92 -14.33
CA ARG A 303 2.54 11.21 -13.08
C ARG A 303 2.29 12.69 -12.88
N ARG A 304 3.15 13.54 -13.44
CA ARG A 304 3.05 15.01 -13.46
C ARG A 304 2.24 15.53 -14.67
N ASN A 305 1.58 14.65 -15.42
CA ASN A 305 0.82 14.94 -16.65
C ASN A 305 1.67 15.61 -17.75
N ARG A 306 2.95 15.22 -17.86
CA ARG A 306 3.84 15.66 -18.92
C ARG A 306 3.87 14.64 -20.06
N ARG A 307 3.55 15.11 -21.27
CA ARG A 307 3.40 14.28 -22.47
C ARG A 307 4.72 13.85 -23.08
N ASP A 308 5.80 14.59 -22.78
CA ASP A 308 7.16 14.37 -23.27
C ASP A 308 7.68 12.94 -22.98
N GLY A 309 7.13 12.25 -21.97
CA GLY A 309 7.50 10.87 -21.63
C GLY A 309 6.79 9.76 -22.41
N ILE A 310 5.76 10.06 -23.22
CA ILE A 310 4.90 9.03 -23.84
C ILE A 310 5.71 8.11 -24.77
N GLN A 311 6.48 8.67 -25.69
CA GLN A 311 7.24 7.87 -26.65
C GLN A 311 8.26 6.96 -25.95
N ALA A 312 8.95 7.47 -24.91
CA ALA A 312 9.91 6.69 -24.14
C ALA A 312 9.25 5.51 -23.40
N LEU A 313 8.02 5.68 -22.90
CA LEU A 313 7.24 4.56 -22.33
C LEU A 313 6.87 3.57 -23.44
N VAL A 314 6.38 4.04 -24.59
CA VAL A 314 6.02 3.19 -25.72
C VAL A 314 7.19 2.34 -26.21
N ASP A 315 8.39 2.90 -26.27
CA ASP A 315 9.58 2.17 -26.68
C ASP A 315 10.01 1.14 -25.62
N GLY A 316 9.82 1.46 -24.34
CA GLY A 316 10.01 0.56 -23.21
C GLY A 316 9.17 -0.71 -23.30
N LEU A 317 7.99 -0.66 -23.94
CA LEU A 317 7.12 -1.83 -24.12
C LEU A 317 7.75 -2.96 -24.93
N THR A 318 8.73 -2.68 -25.80
CA THR A 318 9.39 -3.69 -26.64
C THR A 318 10.86 -3.89 -26.31
N SER A 319 11.34 -3.25 -25.25
CA SER A 319 12.77 -3.23 -25.00
C SER A 319 13.26 -4.56 -24.40
N ASN A 320 14.38 -5.04 -24.95
CA ASN A 320 15.07 -6.23 -24.48
C ASN A 320 16.31 -5.89 -23.62
N GLN A 321 16.52 -4.62 -23.27
CA GLN A 321 17.61 -4.26 -22.36
C GLN A 321 17.32 -4.86 -20.98
N VAL A 322 18.16 -5.81 -20.60
CA VAL A 322 18.10 -6.45 -19.28
C VAL A 322 18.60 -5.44 -18.26
N ALA A 323 17.71 -4.99 -17.40
CA ALA A 323 18.06 -4.30 -16.18
C ALA A 323 18.93 -5.24 -15.33
N ILE A 324 20.06 -4.76 -14.79
CA ILE A 324 20.87 -5.55 -13.85
C ILE A 324 19.94 -6.01 -12.70
N GLY A 325 19.66 -7.30 -12.64
CA GLY A 325 18.77 -7.90 -11.62
C GLY A 325 17.27 -7.97 -11.93
N HIS A 326 16.78 -7.60 -13.12
CA HIS A 326 15.34 -7.68 -13.44
C HIS A 326 15.03 -8.18 -14.87
N PRO A 327 13.89 -8.87 -15.06
CA PRO A 327 13.47 -9.40 -16.36
C PRO A 327 12.93 -8.27 -17.29
N PRO A 328 13.16 -8.33 -18.62
CA PRO A 328 12.69 -7.33 -19.60
C PRO A 328 11.19 -7.01 -19.54
N GLU A 329 10.36 -8.00 -19.17
CA GLU A 329 8.90 -7.88 -19.03
C GLU A 329 8.51 -6.79 -18.04
N LEU A 330 9.34 -6.56 -17.01
CA LEU A 330 9.11 -5.52 -16.03
C LEU A 330 9.07 -4.12 -16.67
N VAL A 331 9.98 -3.83 -17.59
CA VAL A 331 10.03 -2.50 -18.22
C VAL A 331 8.78 -2.25 -19.07
N ALA A 332 8.32 -3.29 -19.76
CA ALA A 332 7.10 -3.22 -20.54
C ALA A 332 5.86 -3.02 -19.65
N ASP A 333 5.75 -3.72 -18.52
CA ASP A 333 4.58 -3.58 -17.63
C ASP A 333 4.50 -2.20 -16.96
N VAL A 334 5.66 -1.59 -16.68
CA VAL A 334 5.77 -0.24 -16.13
C VAL A 334 5.36 0.82 -17.15
N ALA A 335 5.87 0.67 -18.37
CA ALA A 335 5.50 1.50 -19.48
C ALA A 335 3.98 1.48 -19.71
N GLU A 336 3.39 0.30 -19.73
CA GLU A 336 1.95 0.11 -19.98
C GLU A 336 1.11 0.80 -18.91
N GLN A 337 1.39 0.58 -17.62
CA GLN A 337 0.63 1.22 -16.53
C GLN A 337 0.71 2.75 -16.56
N ALA A 338 1.88 3.30 -16.88
CA ALA A 338 2.06 4.74 -17.00
C ALA A 338 1.26 5.31 -18.18
N LEU A 339 1.26 4.61 -19.32
CA LEU A 339 0.48 4.96 -20.50
C LEU A 339 -1.03 4.89 -20.25
N GLU A 340 -1.51 3.83 -19.58
CA GLU A 340 -2.93 3.70 -19.18
C GLU A 340 -3.38 4.87 -18.31
N LYS A 341 -2.55 5.27 -17.36
CA LYS A 341 -2.82 6.42 -16.49
C LYS A 341 -2.91 7.73 -17.27
N LEU A 342 -2.00 7.94 -18.22
CA LEU A 342 -1.97 9.15 -19.06
C LEU A 342 -3.19 9.21 -19.98
N ALA A 343 -3.50 8.10 -20.65
CA ALA A 343 -4.61 8.01 -21.59
C ALA A 343 -5.98 7.95 -20.89
N ARG A 344 -6.00 7.60 -19.59
CA ARG A 344 -7.21 7.33 -18.81
C ARG A 344 -8.07 6.22 -19.41
N GLU A 345 -7.43 5.31 -20.14
CA GLU A 345 -8.03 4.13 -20.74
C GLU A 345 -7.01 2.99 -20.78
N SER A 346 -7.50 1.75 -20.68
CA SER A 346 -6.67 0.56 -20.84
C SER A 346 -6.75 0.07 -22.28
N LEU A 347 -5.60 -0.04 -22.93
CA LEU A 347 -5.45 -0.65 -24.26
C LEU A 347 -4.90 -2.09 -24.18
N SER A 348 -4.76 -2.62 -22.97
CA SER A 348 -4.24 -3.96 -22.66
C SER A 348 -5.27 -5.05 -23.02
N ARG A 349 -4.83 -6.16 -23.62
CA ARG A 349 -5.67 -7.36 -23.81
C ARG A 349 -4.99 -8.61 -23.22
N PRO A 350 -5.75 -9.57 -22.69
CA PRO A 350 -5.18 -10.81 -22.16
C PRO A 350 -4.35 -11.54 -23.21
N GLY A 351 -3.09 -11.85 -22.88
CA GLY A 351 -2.19 -12.64 -23.74
C GLY A 351 -1.46 -11.86 -24.83
N ASP A 352 -1.48 -10.52 -24.81
CA ASP A 352 -0.70 -9.73 -25.76
C ASP A 352 0.81 -9.85 -25.58
N SER A 353 1.53 -9.88 -26.70
CA SER A 353 2.99 -9.74 -26.68
C SER A 353 3.41 -8.29 -26.41
N PRO A 354 4.61 -8.06 -25.85
CA PRO A 354 5.24 -6.73 -25.74
C PRO A 354 5.10 -5.87 -27.01
N GLU A 355 5.30 -6.47 -28.19
CA GLU A 355 5.18 -5.82 -29.49
C GLU A 355 3.74 -5.43 -29.83
N ALA A 356 2.77 -6.31 -29.55
CA ALA A 356 1.36 -6.03 -29.78
C ALA A 356 0.85 -4.88 -28.89
N ARG A 357 1.33 -4.83 -27.64
CA ARG A 357 1.08 -3.72 -26.71
C ARG A 357 1.65 -2.41 -27.24
N ALA A 358 2.95 -2.42 -27.60
CA ALA A 358 3.62 -1.25 -28.14
C ALA A 358 2.93 -0.70 -29.38
N GLU A 359 2.51 -1.56 -30.31
CA GLU A 359 1.87 -1.12 -31.54
C GLU A 359 0.49 -0.48 -31.31
N ARG A 360 -0.25 -0.88 -30.27
CA ARG A 360 -1.48 -0.18 -29.90
C ARG A 360 -1.20 1.18 -29.31
N TRP A 361 -0.23 1.26 -28.41
CA TRP A 361 0.15 2.53 -27.79
C TRP A 361 0.78 3.51 -28.80
N ARG A 362 1.58 3.04 -29.76
CA ARG A 362 2.06 3.86 -30.88
C ARG A 362 0.92 4.43 -31.71
N ARG A 363 -0.08 3.62 -32.04
CA ARG A 363 -1.25 4.07 -32.80
C ARG A 363 -2.08 5.07 -32.02
N TRP A 364 -2.23 4.85 -30.71
CA TRP A 364 -2.92 5.79 -29.83
C TRP A 364 -2.20 7.14 -29.81
N ALA A 365 -0.89 7.16 -29.55
CA ALA A 365 -0.06 8.37 -29.53
C ALA A 365 -0.17 9.15 -30.85
N ALA A 366 -0.01 8.45 -31.99
CA ALA A 366 -0.14 9.05 -33.31
C ALA A 366 -1.54 9.64 -33.60
N GLN A 367 -2.61 9.08 -33.01
CA GLN A 367 -3.99 9.57 -33.18
C GLN A 367 -4.34 10.71 -32.21
N SER A 368 -3.77 10.69 -31.00
CA SER A 368 -3.97 11.75 -30.00
C SER A 368 -3.14 12.99 -30.29
N GLY A 369 -2.16 12.90 -31.20
CA GLY A 369 -1.22 13.99 -31.48
C GLY A 369 -0.24 14.23 -30.32
N GLU A 370 -0.05 13.20 -29.49
CA GLU A 370 0.93 13.13 -28.39
C GLU A 370 2.10 12.26 -28.81
#